data_AF-A0A3D1PD45-F1
#
_entry.id   AF-A0A3D1PD45-F1
#
_cell.length_a   1.000
_cell.length_b   1.000
_cell.length_c   1.000
_cell.angle_alpha   90.00
_cell.angle_beta   90.00
_cell.angle_gamma   90.00
#
_symmetry.space_group_name_H-M   'P 1'
#
loop_
_entity.id
_entity.type
_entity.pdbx_description
1 polymer ?
#
loop_
_entity_poly.entity_id
_entity_poly.type
_entity_poly.pdbx_seq_one_letter_code
_entity_poly.pdbx_strand_id
1 'polypeptide(L)' 'MTVSRTICLGFLSVIAVGTILLMMPFSTSSGNWNNFIVALFTSTSAVCVTGLAVVDTGTYFSFWGQLILVALVQIGG' A
#
# COMPACT_ATOMS: atom_id res chain seq x y z
N MET A 1 15.41 -19.77 11.16
CA MET A 1 14.65 -19.41 9.93
C MET A 1 15.69 -19.03 8.88
N THR A 2 15.59 -19.50 7.64
CA THR A 2 16.53 -19.09 6.59
C THR A 2 16.35 -17.59 6.28
N VAL A 3 17.42 -16.91 5.90
CA VAL A 3 17.41 -15.46 5.58
C VAL A 3 16.32 -15.14 4.55
N SER A 4 16.19 -15.99 3.52
CA SER A 4 15.15 -15.89 2.49
C SER A 4 13.72 -15.87 3.06
N ARG A 5 13.42 -16.73 4.04
CA ARG A 5 12.08 -16.83 4.62
C ARG A 5 11.75 -15.60 5.46
N THR A 6 12.73 -15.05 6.19
CA THR A 6 12.54 -13.83 6.97
C THR A 6 12.22 -12.63 6.08
N ILE A 7 12.92 -12.47 4.96
CA ILE A 7 12.68 -11.38 4.01
C ILE A 7 11.28 -11.50 3.39
N CYS A 8 10.91 -12.69 2.89
CA CYS A 8 9.58 -12.91 2.32
C CYS A 8 8.46 -12.60 3.32
N LEU A 9 8.59 -13.05 4.58
CA LEU A 9 7.59 -12.78 5.62
C LEU A 9 7.54 -11.30 6.00
N GLY A 10 8.69 -10.60 6.01
CA GLY A 10 8.76 -9.16 6.25
C GLY A 10 8.08 -8.34 5.15
N PHE A 11 8.31 -8.67 3.88
CA PHE A 11 7.60 -8.02 2.78
C PHE A 11 6.09 -8.28 2.86
N LEU A 12 5.69 -9.53 3.10
CA LEU A 12 4.28 -9.90 3.21
C LEU A 12 3.59 -9.14 4.35
N SER A 13 4.24 -8.97 5.50
CA SER A 13 3.66 -8.25 6.64
C SER A 13 3.49 -6.77 6.34
N VAL A 14 4.49 -6.11 5.74
CA VAL A 14 4.39 -4.69 5.34
C VAL A 14 3.28 -4.49 4.30
N ILE A 15 3.20 -5.36 3.30
CA ILE A 15 2.13 -5.30 2.28
C ILE A 15 0.75 -5.45 2.92
N ALA A 16 0.58 -6.39 3.85
CA ALA A 16 -0.68 -6.61 4.56
C ALA A 16 -1.09 -5.38 5.40
N VAL A 17 -0.14 -4.81 6.14
CA VAL A 17 -0.38 -3.58 6.93
C VAL A 17 -0.72 -2.40 6.03
N GLY A 18 0.02 -2.20 4.94
CA GLY A 18 -0.24 -1.16 3.94
C GLY A 18 -1.61 -1.31 3.29
N THR A 19 -2.02 -2.55 2.98
CA THR A 19 -3.35 -2.84 2.42
C THR A 19 -4.45 -2.42 3.39
N ILE A 20 -4.33 -2.78 4.67
CA ILE A 20 -5.33 -2.43 5.70
C ILE A 20 -5.42 -0.90 5.87
N LEU A 21 -4.27 -0.21 5.93
CA LEU A 21 -4.21 1.25 6.04
C LEU A 21 -4.83 1.95 4.83
N LEU A 22 -4.56 1.47 3.61
CA LEU A 22 -5.13 2.00 2.36
C LEU A 22 -6.60 1.65 2.18
N MET A 23 -7.12 0.67 2.91
CA MET A 23 -8.53 0.29 2.87
C MET A 23 -9.44 1.20 3.69
N MET A 24 -8.87 1.88 4.69
CA MET A 24 -9.64 2.71 5.61
C MET A 24 -10.22 3.96 4.93
N PRO A 25 -11.40 4.43 5.37
CA PRO A 25 -12.10 5.55 4.76
C PRO A 25 -11.34 6.87 4.82
N PHE A 26 -10.41 7.05 5.77
CA PHE A 26 -9.57 8.26 5.84
C PHE A 26 -8.55 8.32 4.70
N SER A 27 -8.22 7.18 4.10
CA SER A 27 -7.20 7.06 3.06
C SER A 27 -7.75 7.37 1.67
N THR A 28 -9.07 7.27 1.48
CA THR A 28 -9.72 7.56 0.19
C THR A 28 -10.22 9.00 0.15
N SER A 29 -10.15 9.65 -1.02
CA SER A 29 -10.68 11.01 -1.18
C SER A 29 -12.21 11.07 -1.07
N SER A 30 -12.89 9.95 -1.34
CA SER A 30 -14.35 9.84 -1.23
C SER A 30 -14.85 9.65 0.21
N GLY A 31 -13.97 9.35 1.18
CA GLY A 31 -14.38 9.01 2.55
C GLY A 31 -15.06 7.65 2.69
N ASN A 32 -15.10 6.85 1.61
CA ASN A 32 -15.67 5.51 1.58
C ASN A 32 -14.59 4.44 1.74
N TRP A 33 -15.01 3.24 2.11
CA TRP A 33 -14.11 2.09 2.13
C TRP A 33 -13.55 1.80 0.74
N ASN A 34 -12.23 1.60 0.67
CA ASN A 34 -11.55 1.27 -0.58
C ASN A 34 -11.86 -0.17 -1.00
N ASN A 35 -11.76 -0.46 -2.29
CA ASN A 35 -11.80 -1.82 -2.79
C ASN A 35 -10.54 -2.58 -2.35
N PHE A 36 -10.71 -3.76 -1.74
CA PHE A 36 -9.62 -4.61 -1.27
C PHE A 36 -8.58 -4.91 -2.36
N ILE A 37 -9.03 -5.20 -3.59
CA ILE A 37 -8.12 -5.52 -4.70
C ILE A 37 -7.25 -4.32 -5.07
N VAL A 38 -7.82 -3.11 -5.04
CA VAL A 38 -7.11 -1.87 -5.35
C VAL A 38 -6.11 -1.56 -4.26
N ALA A 39 -6.51 -1.67 -2.99
CA ALA A 39 -5.63 -1.44 -1.84
C ALA A 39 -4.46 -2.45 -1.82
N LEU A 40 -4.71 -3.73 -2.09
CA LEU A 40 -3.70 -4.78 -2.08
C LEU A 40 -2.69 -4.61 -3.21
N PHE A 41 -3.18 -4.33 -4.43
CA PHE A 41 -2.30 -4.08 -5.57
C PHE A 41 -1.46 -2.83 -5.35
N THR A 42 -2.09 -1.75 -4.89
CA THR A 42 -1.42 -0.47 -4.64
C THR A 42 -0.35 -0.60 -3.55
N SER A 43 -0.65 -1.30 -2.45
CA SER A 43 0.30 -1.59 -1.37
C SER A 43 1.49 -2.40 -1.89
N THR A 44 1.23 -3.49 -2.63
CA THR A 44 2.28 -4.32 -3.23
C THR A 44 3.17 -3.53 -4.18
N SER A 45 2.57 -2.70 -5.03
CA SER A 45 3.30 -1.90 -6.01
C SER A 45 4.17 -0.82 -5.35
N ALA A 46 3.68 -0.21 -4.27
CA ALA A 46 4.43 0.78 -3.50
C ALA A 46 5.63 0.15 -2.79
N VAL A 47 5.43 -0.96 -2.08
CA VAL A 47 6.51 -1.65 -1.33
C VAL A 47 7.55 -2.26 -2.28
N CYS A 48 7.16 -2.71 -3.47
CA CYS A 48 8.12 -3.20 -4.47
C CYS A 48 8.72 -2.08 -5.33
N VAL A 49 8.34 -0.81 -5.11
CA VAL A 49 8.78 0.37 -5.86
C VAL A 49 8.60 0.19 -7.38
N THR A 50 7.54 -0.51 -7.79
CA THR A 50 7.29 -0.81 -9.22
C THR A 50 6.67 0.35 -10.00
N GLY A 51 5.91 1.23 -9.33
CA GLY A 51 5.27 2.40 -9.96
C GLY A 51 3.99 2.09 -10.77
N LEU A 52 3.39 0.92 -10.61
CA LEU A 52 2.11 0.56 -11.25
C LEU A 52 0.93 0.96 -10.36
N ALA A 53 -0.15 1.47 -10.97
CA ALA A 53 -1.38 1.84 -10.27
C ALA A 53 -2.62 1.41 -11.07
N VAL A 54 -3.64 0.88 -10.37
CA VAL A 54 -4.94 0.48 -10.96
C VAL A 54 -5.89 1.67 -11.05
N VAL A 55 -5.68 2.66 -10.19
CA VAL A 55 -6.47 3.89 -10.06
C VAL A 55 -5.51 5.08 -10.03
N ASP A 56 -6.00 6.25 -10.41
CA ASP A 56 -5.23 7.49 -10.32
C ASP A 56 -4.94 7.85 -8.85
N THR A 57 -3.69 7.73 -8.43
CA THR A 57 -3.28 7.90 -7.03
C THR A 57 -3.47 9.33 -6.52
N GLY A 58 -3.38 10.32 -7.41
CA GLY A 58 -3.48 11.74 -7.06
C GLY A 58 -4.90 12.17 -6.67
N THR A 59 -5.91 11.59 -7.33
CA THR A 59 -7.33 11.92 -7.11
C THR A 59 -8.06 10.90 -6.25
N TYR A 60 -7.63 9.63 -6.27
CA TYR A 60 -8.31 8.55 -5.58
C TYR A 60 -8.00 8.51 -4.07
N PHE A 61 -6.73 8.74 -3.71
CA PHE A 61 -6.30 8.75 -2.31
C PHE A 61 -6.33 10.17 -1.74
N SER A 62 -6.71 10.28 -0.47
CA SER A 62 -6.59 11.52 0.28
C SER A 62 -5.12 11.84 0.57
N PHE A 63 -4.85 13.02 1.12
CA PHE A 63 -3.52 13.38 1.61
C PHE A 63 -2.91 12.32 2.54
N TRP A 64 -3.73 11.72 3.42
CA TRP A 64 -3.28 10.65 4.33
C TRP A 64 -2.95 9.36 3.59
N GLY A 65 -3.74 9.00 2.58
CA GLY A 65 -3.46 7.82 1.75
C GLY A 65 -2.18 7.99 0.94
N GLN A 66 -1.94 9.19 0.41
CA GLN A 66 -0.69 9.54 -0.27
C GLN A 66 0.51 9.49 0.68
N LEU A 67 0.36 9.94 1.93
CA LEU A 67 1.41 9.84 2.95
C LEU A 67 1.74 8.37 3.28
N ILE A 68 0.73 7.51 3.41
CA ILE A 68 0.93 6.06 3.58
C ILE A 68 1.67 5.46 2.39
N LEU A 69 1.28 5.83 1.16
CA LEU A 69 1.95 5.39 -0.07
C LEU A 69 3.43 5.75 -0.09
N VAL A 70 3.78 7.00 0.24
CA VAL A 70 5.18 7.44 0.31
C VAL A 70 5.94 6.66 1.39
N ALA A 71 5.34 6.42 2.56
CA ALA A 71 5.96 5.62 3.60
C ALA A 71 6.21 4.17 3.15
N LEU A 72 5.27 3.55 2.44
CA LEU A 72 5.43 2.19 1.90
C LEU A 72 6.56 2.11 0.87
N VAL A 73 6.70 3.13 0.02
CA VAL A 73 7.82 3.22 -0.95
C VAL A 73 9.17 3.27 -0.22
N GLN A 74 9.30 4.11 0.81
CA GLN A 74 10.54 4.27 1.58
C GLN A 74 10.90 3.05 2.46
N ILE A 75 9.93 2.21 2.81
CA ILE A 75 10.19 0.95 3.51
C ILE A 75 10.68 -0.12 2.52
N GLY A 76 10.19 -0.05 1.28
CA GLY A 76 10.43 -1.02 0.22
C GLY A 76 11.79 -0.90 -0.48
N GLY A 77 12.22 0.33 -0.76
CA GLY A 77 13.51 0.65 -1.38
C GLY A 77 14.34 1.59 -0.52
#